data_AF-A0A812WN13-F1
#
_entry.id   AF-A0A812WN13-F1
#
_cell.length_a   1.000
_cell.length_b   1.000
_cell.length_c   1.000
_cell.angle_alpha   90.00
_cell.angle_beta   90.00
_cell.angle_gamma   90.00
#
_symmetry.space_group_name_H-M   'P 1'
#
loop_
_entity.id
_entity.type
_entity.pdbx_description
1 polymer ?
#
loop_
_entity_poly.entity_id
_entity_poly.type
_entity_poly.pdbx_seq_one_letter_code
_entity_poly.pdbx_strand_id
1 'polypeptide(L)'
;MVTGALDVWRRRALMRSCAAMLSVQREFRRHCPPEVDMLPILDLSDITTIGGWRKLRQLCHEWGKFYHVRIRAFTAQFLFLLLIIVGELVAGMLIYPAYSSDITKVTLTSMVVSAGISALLISGIVLMVYLGNEVNASVERHIYLLFRQRSLMLALRFNKAERCEKLRAVQSTEMPLDECTEMLGALGEELDFEGKVRPLTLFGLRLGWSLLSALNFIPLGVATTSCRRYSMVAMESTSESA
;
A
#
# COMPACT_ATOMS: atom_id res chain seq x y z
N MET A 1 -1.89 -0.46 -16.79
CA MET A 1 -2.29 -1.24 -15.58
C MET A 1 -1.23 -2.24 -15.19
N VAL A 2 -0.88 -3.18 -16.07
CA VAL A 2 0.05 -4.28 -15.76
C VAL A 2 1.42 -3.78 -15.30
N THR A 3 2.01 -2.79 -15.97
CA THR A 3 3.33 -2.24 -15.62
C THR A 3 3.37 -1.62 -14.22
N GLY A 4 2.40 -0.78 -13.87
CA GLY A 4 2.29 -0.18 -12.54
C GLY A 4 2.08 -1.21 -11.43
N ALA A 5 1.24 -2.23 -11.67
CA ALA A 5 1.03 -3.32 -10.73
C ALA A 5 2.29 -4.17 -10.53
N LEU A 6 3.01 -4.50 -11.61
CA LEU A 6 4.28 -5.21 -11.56
C LEU A 6 5.34 -4.42 -10.77
N ASP A 7 5.39 -3.10 -10.97
CA ASP A 7 6.31 -2.22 -10.25
C ASP A 7 6.04 -2.21 -8.74
N VAL A 8 4.77 -2.10 -8.31
CA VAL A 8 4.43 -2.19 -6.88
C VAL A 8 4.70 -3.59 -6.35
N TRP A 9 4.44 -4.63 -7.14
CA TRP A 9 4.72 -6.00 -6.74
C TRP A 9 6.22 -6.24 -6.52
N ARG A 10 7.10 -5.72 -7.39
CA ARG A 10 8.56 -5.74 -7.21
C ARG A 10 8.97 -5.01 -5.93
N ARG A 11 8.42 -3.81 -5.68
CA ARG A 11 8.69 -3.07 -4.45
C ARG A 11 8.26 -3.85 -3.20
N ARG A 12 7.09 -4.49 -3.25
CA ARG A 12 6.59 -5.35 -2.18
C ARG A 12 7.52 -6.53 -1.92
N ALA A 13 8.01 -7.19 -2.98
CA ALA A 13 8.95 -8.29 -2.86
C ALA A 13 10.26 -7.82 -2.19
N LEU A 14 10.84 -6.71 -2.64
CA LEU A 14 12.06 -6.14 -2.05
C LEU A 14 11.91 -5.81 -0.55
N MET A 15 10.81 -5.16 -0.18
CA MET A 15 10.55 -4.82 1.23
C MET A 15 10.35 -6.07 2.10
N ARG A 16 9.74 -7.13 1.56
CA ARG A 16 9.61 -8.42 2.24
C ARG A 16 10.95 -9.12 2.41
N SER A 17 11.80 -9.12 1.38
CA SER A 17 13.15 -9.63 1.48
C SER A 17 13.96 -8.90 2.56
N CYS A 18 13.80 -7.58 2.68
CA CYS A 18 14.39 -6.79 3.77
C CYS A 18 13.89 -7.24 5.16
N ALA A 19 12.62 -7.63 5.28
CA ALA A 19 12.06 -8.14 6.54
C ALA A 19 12.57 -9.55 6.86
N ALA A 20 12.69 -10.41 5.84
CA ALA A 20 13.17 -11.79 5.99
C ALA A 20 14.62 -11.88 6.49
N MET A 21 15.45 -10.87 6.19
CA MET A 21 16.81 -10.77 6.73
C MET A 21 16.84 -10.44 8.23
N LEU A 22 15.79 -9.84 8.79
CA LEU A 22 15.72 -9.45 10.21
C LEU A 22 15.12 -10.54 11.13
N SER A 23 14.49 -11.57 10.56
CA SER A 23 13.74 -12.57 11.34
C SER A 23 13.89 -13.99 10.80
N VAL A 24 13.96 -14.95 11.74
CA VAL A 24 13.95 -16.40 11.48
C VAL A 24 12.54 -16.90 11.14
N GLN A 25 11.50 -16.14 11.48
CA GLN A 25 10.13 -16.64 11.43
C GLN A 25 9.69 -16.96 10.00
N ARG A 26 9.20 -18.18 9.81
CA ARG A 26 8.73 -18.71 8.51
C ARG A 26 7.66 -17.84 7.87
N GLU A 27 6.84 -17.15 8.65
CA GLU A 27 5.78 -16.26 8.17
C GLU A 27 6.31 -15.14 7.27
N PHE A 28 7.47 -14.58 7.61
CA PHE A 28 8.10 -13.51 6.82
C PHE A 28 8.86 -14.06 5.61
N ARG A 29 9.29 -15.33 5.66
CA ARG A 29 10.07 -15.98 4.60
C ARG A 29 9.22 -16.67 3.52
N ARG A 30 8.03 -17.17 3.86
CA ARG A 30 7.16 -17.96 2.95
C ARG A 30 6.81 -17.27 1.62
N HIS A 31 6.79 -15.94 1.60
CA HIS A 31 6.42 -15.16 0.42
C HIS A 31 7.63 -14.50 -0.26
N CYS A 32 8.84 -14.86 0.16
CA CYS A 32 10.07 -14.40 -0.46
C CYS A 32 10.46 -15.32 -1.61
N PRO A 33 11.19 -14.82 -2.62
CA PRO A 33 11.78 -15.67 -3.64
C PRO A 33 12.76 -16.67 -2.99
N PRO A 34 12.91 -17.88 -3.55
CA PRO A 34 13.68 -18.96 -2.92
C PRO A 34 15.15 -18.58 -2.67
N GLU A 35 15.72 -17.71 -3.52
CA GLU A 35 17.08 -17.20 -3.37
C GLU A 35 17.24 -16.39 -2.07
N VAL A 36 16.19 -15.68 -1.64
CA VAL A 36 16.19 -14.90 -0.40
C VAL A 36 15.90 -15.79 0.80
N ASP A 37 15.10 -16.83 0.63
CA ASP A 37 14.79 -17.78 1.71
C ASP A 37 16.05 -18.53 2.19
N MET A 38 17.00 -18.78 1.28
CA MET A 38 18.29 -19.38 1.57
C MET A 38 19.28 -18.45 2.29
N LEU A 39 19.01 -17.14 2.34
CA LEU A 39 19.95 -16.19 2.95
C LEU A 39 20.00 -16.34 4.48
N PRO A 40 21.21 -16.22 5.07
CA PRO A 40 21.35 -16.18 6.52
C PRO A 40 20.67 -14.94 7.10
N ILE A 41 20.28 -15.04 8.37
CA ILE A 41 19.73 -13.91 9.11
C ILE A 41 20.86 -12.92 9.38
N LEU A 42 20.57 -11.63 9.27
CA LEU A 42 21.54 -10.59 9.54
C LEU A 42 21.89 -10.59 11.02
N ASP A 43 23.19 -10.64 11.32
CA ASP A 43 23.65 -10.43 12.68
C ASP A 43 23.56 -8.94 13.03
N LEU A 44 22.63 -8.57 13.91
CA LEU A 44 22.43 -7.18 14.36
C LEU A 44 23.28 -6.83 15.59
N SER A 45 24.23 -7.69 15.96
CA SER A 45 25.22 -7.38 17.00
C SER A 45 26.39 -6.54 16.49
N ASP A 46 26.50 -6.34 15.18
CA ASP A 46 27.48 -5.48 14.54
C ASP A 46 26.84 -4.19 14.00
N ILE A 47 27.49 -3.06 14.23
CA ILE A 47 27.08 -1.74 13.75
C ILE A 47 27.18 -1.69 12.22
N THR A 48 28.19 -2.35 11.63
CA THR A 48 28.40 -2.29 10.18
C THR A 48 27.28 -3.00 9.42
N THR A 49 26.76 -4.11 9.95
CA THR A 49 25.65 -4.85 9.37
C THR A 49 24.34 -4.06 9.49
N ILE A 50 24.07 -3.43 10.63
CA ILE A 50 22.91 -2.53 10.80
C ILE A 50 22.98 -1.39 9.78
N GLY A 51 24.14 -0.76 9.63
CA GLY A 51 24.38 0.28 8.64
C GLY A 51 24.20 -0.20 7.20
N GLY A 52 24.67 -1.42 6.89
CA GLY A 52 24.48 -2.07 5.59
C GLY A 52 23.01 -2.33 5.27
N TRP A 53 22.26 -2.87 6.23
CA TRP A 53 20.82 -3.10 6.09
C TRP A 53 20.05 -1.78 5.91
N ARG A 54 20.39 -0.74 6.68
CA ARG A 54 19.79 0.60 6.52
C ARG A 54 19.99 1.13 5.10
N LYS A 55 21.22 1.08 4.58
CA LYS A 55 21.53 1.52 3.20
C LYS A 55 20.78 0.70 2.15
N LEU A 56 20.69 -0.62 2.33
CA LEU A 56 19.95 -1.50 1.43
C LEU A 56 18.45 -1.16 1.42
N ARG A 57 17.86 -0.91 2.60
CA ARG A 57 16.46 -0.48 2.71
C ARG A 57 16.26 0.90 2.07
N GLN A 58 17.18 1.84 2.28
CA GLN A 58 17.14 3.16 1.65
C GLN A 58 17.18 3.04 0.12
N LEU A 59 18.05 2.19 -0.43
CA LEU A 59 18.11 1.92 -1.87
C LEU A 59 16.77 1.37 -2.38
N CYS A 60 16.18 0.40 -1.67
CA CYS A 60 14.87 -0.15 -1.99
C CYS A 60 13.75 0.92 -1.93
N HIS A 61 13.85 1.85 -0.98
CA HIS A 61 12.92 2.98 -0.87
C HIS A 61 13.10 3.98 -2.02
N GLU A 62 14.34 4.31 -2.40
CA GLU A 62 14.66 5.24 -3.48
C GLU A 62 14.24 4.70 -4.85
N TRP A 63 14.48 3.42 -5.12
CA TRP A 63 13.90 2.72 -6.28
C TRP A 63 12.37 2.82 -6.25
N GLY A 64 11.80 2.71 -5.04
CA GLY A 64 10.40 2.97 -4.72
C GLY A 64 9.83 4.30 -5.24
N LYS A 65 10.63 5.38 -5.24
CA LYS A 65 10.16 6.73 -5.61
C LYS A 65 9.82 6.85 -7.09
N PHE A 66 10.63 6.24 -7.96
CA PHE A 66 10.34 6.21 -9.41
C PHE A 66 9.03 5.49 -9.73
N TYR A 67 8.64 4.51 -8.91
CA TYR A 67 7.36 3.84 -9.05
C TYR A 67 6.21 4.73 -8.61
N HIS A 68 6.36 5.54 -7.56
CA HIS A 68 5.32 6.46 -7.09
C HIS A 68 4.88 7.45 -8.17
N VAL A 69 5.84 8.03 -8.92
CA VAL A 69 5.53 8.97 -10.01
C VAL A 69 4.73 8.27 -11.11
N ARG A 70 5.14 7.06 -11.50
CA ARG A 70 4.44 6.24 -12.50
C ARG A 70 3.04 5.85 -12.06
N ILE A 71 2.88 5.45 -10.79
CA ILE A 71 1.57 5.11 -10.21
C ILE A 71 0.65 6.33 -10.23
N ARG A 72 1.15 7.50 -9.81
CA ARG A 72 0.37 8.74 -9.83
C ARG A 72 -0.06 9.11 -11.24
N ALA A 73 0.86 9.08 -12.20
CA ALA A 73 0.55 9.35 -13.61
C ALA A 73 -0.49 8.36 -14.16
N PHE A 74 -0.31 7.06 -13.86
CA PHE A 74 -1.25 6.02 -14.25
C PHE A 74 -2.65 6.26 -13.65
N THR A 75 -2.74 6.62 -12.37
CA THR A 75 -4.03 6.89 -11.71
C THR A 75 -4.70 8.18 -12.18
N ALA A 76 -3.92 9.19 -12.58
CA ALA A 76 -4.46 10.40 -13.18
C ALA A 76 -5.03 10.12 -14.57
N GLN A 77 -4.28 9.42 -15.42
CA GLN A 77 -4.73 8.97 -16.73
C GLN A 77 -5.98 8.09 -16.63
N PHE A 78 -6.01 7.20 -15.64
CA PHE A 78 -7.15 6.35 -15.34
C PHE A 78 -8.40 7.16 -14.98
N LEU A 79 -8.27 8.11 -14.06
CA LEU A 79 -9.40 8.95 -13.62
C LEU A 79 -9.93 9.78 -14.78
N PHE A 80 -9.04 10.26 -15.65
CA PHE A 80 -9.42 10.95 -16.87
C PHE A 80 -10.23 10.06 -17.84
N LEU A 81 -9.79 8.83 -18.09
CA LEU A 81 -10.54 7.88 -18.94
C LEU A 81 -11.91 7.52 -18.34
N LEU A 82 -11.99 7.35 -17.02
CA LEU A 82 -13.25 7.11 -16.33
C LEU A 82 -14.21 8.29 -16.52
N LEU A 83 -13.72 9.53 -16.38
CA LEU A 83 -14.53 10.73 -16.61
C LEU A 83 -15.01 10.84 -18.06
N ILE A 84 -14.20 10.44 -19.03
CA ILE A 84 -14.63 10.39 -20.44
C ILE A 84 -15.78 9.40 -20.62
N ILE A 85 -15.64 8.17 -20.12
CA ILE A 85 -16.68 7.13 -20.25
C ILE A 85 -17.97 7.58 -19.57
N VAL A 86 -17.88 8.13 -18.36
CA VAL A 86 -19.05 8.66 -17.64
C VAL A 86 -19.65 9.86 -18.38
N GLY A 87 -18.81 10.75 -18.91
CA GLY A 87 -19.24 11.91 -19.69
C GLY A 87 -19.96 11.53 -20.97
N GLU A 88 -19.46 10.54 -21.71
CA GLU A 88 -20.10 9.99 -22.90
C GLU A 88 -21.47 9.37 -22.55
N LEU A 89 -21.54 8.61 -21.46
CA LEU A 89 -22.79 7.99 -21.00
C LEU A 89 -23.83 9.05 -20.60
N VAL A 90 -23.41 10.10 -19.88
CA VAL A 90 -24.30 11.22 -19.50
C VAL A 90 -24.73 12.03 -20.73
N ALA A 91 -23.81 12.33 -21.65
CA ALA A 91 -24.11 13.06 -22.88
C ALA A 91 -25.10 12.28 -23.76
N GLY A 92 -24.92 10.96 -23.89
CA GLY A 92 -25.87 10.09 -24.59
C GLY A 92 -27.28 10.16 -23.98
N MET A 93 -27.38 10.19 -22.65
CA MET A 93 -28.66 10.31 -21.94
C MET A 93 -29.31 11.70 -22.10
N LEU A 94 -28.53 12.78 -22.21
CA LEU A 94 -29.04 14.16 -22.32
C LEU A 94 -29.39 14.59 -23.74
N ILE A 95 -28.61 14.19 -24.74
CA ILE A 95 -28.76 14.64 -26.13
C ILE A 95 -29.93 13.94 -26.84
N TYR A 96 -30.28 12.72 -26.43
CA TYR A 96 -31.34 11.93 -27.06
C TYR A 96 -32.51 11.64 -26.10
N PRO A 97 -33.30 12.66 -25.68
CA PRO A 97 -34.48 12.44 -24.83
C PRO A 97 -35.56 11.59 -25.52
N ALA A 98 -35.60 11.57 -26.85
CA ALA A 98 -36.50 10.74 -27.66
C ALA A 98 -36.19 9.23 -27.60
N TYR A 99 -34.97 8.83 -27.19
CA TYR A 99 -34.58 7.42 -27.03
C TYR A 99 -35.10 6.78 -25.74
N SER A 100 -35.75 7.53 -24.85
CA SER A 100 -36.36 6.96 -23.63
C SER A 100 -37.55 6.02 -23.92
N SER A 101 -38.11 6.07 -25.13
CA SER A 101 -39.19 5.16 -25.56
C SER A 101 -38.69 3.89 -26.27
N ASP A 102 -37.47 3.91 -26.82
CA ASP A 102 -36.85 2.83 -27.61
C ASP A 102 -35.55 2.32 -26.92
N ILE A 103 -35.52 2.36 -25.58
CA ILE A 103 -34.39 1.97 -24.71
C ILE A 103 -33.84 0.56 -25.03
N THR A 104 -34.66 -0.30 -25.64
CA THR A 104 -34.29 -1.66 -26.06
C THR A 104 -33.26 -1.70 -27.21
N LYS A 105 -33.02 -0.60 -27.94
CA LYS A 105 -32.05 -0.52 -29.05
C LYS A 105 -30.79 0.28 -28.76
N VAL A 106 -30.61 0.81 -27.54
CA VAL A 106 -29.23 1.11 -27.10
C VAL A 106 -28.52 -0.24 -27.12
N THR A 107 -27.61 -0.40 -28.07
CA THR A 107 -26.99 -1.69 -28.38
C THR A 107 -26.44 -2.28 -27.09
N LEU A 108 -27.06 -3.36 -26.61
CA LEU A 108 -26.66 -4.06 -25.37
C LEU A 108 -25.15 -4.33 -25.35
N THR A 109 -24.55 -4.47 -26.53
CA THR A 109 -23.10 -4.54 -26.75
C THR A 109 -22.33 -3.31 -26.25
N SER A 110 -22.78 -2.07 -26.46
CA SER A 110 -22.09 -0.85 -25.98
C SER A 110 -22.16 -0.72 -24.46
N MET A 111 -23.30 -1.06 -23.85
CA MET A 111 -23.43 -1.12 -22.39
C MET A 111 -22.54 -2.22 -21.79
N VAL A 112 -22.52 -3.41 -22.39
CA VAL A 112 -21.67 -4.51 -21.91
C VAL A 112 -20.18 -4.17 -22.06
N VAL A 113 -19.77 -3.56 -23.17
CA VAL A 113 -18.38 -3.15 -23.40
C VAL A 113 -17.96 -2.06 -22.41
N SER A 114 -18.77 -1.01 -22.25
CA SER A 114 -18.47 0.07 -21.29
C SER A 114 -18.47 -0.41 -19.84
N ALA A 115 -19.41 -1.28 -19.45
CA ALA A 115 -19.43 -1.91 -18.14
C ALA A 115 -18.22 -2.83 -17.93
N GLY A 116 -17.84 -3.62 -18.94
CA GLY A 116 -16.67 -4.49 -18.90
C GLY A 116 -15.36 -3.71 -18.73
N ILE A 117 -15.18 -2.62 -19.48
CA ILE A 117 -14.05 -1.70 -19.33
C ILE A 117 -14.05 -1.11 -17.91
N SER A 118 -15.20 -0.63 -17.43
CA SER A 118 -15.33 -0.05 -16.08
C SER A 118 -15.01 -1.06 -14.97
N ALA A 119 -15.44 -2.31 -15.11
CA ALA A 119 -15.14 -3.38 -14.16
C ALA A 119 -13.65 -3.73 -14.13
N LEU A 120 -13.02 -3.87 -15.31
CA LEU A 120 -11.57 -4.08 -15.41
C LEU A 120 -10.81 -2.93 -14.76
N LEU A 121 -11.24 -1.70 -15.03
CA LEU A 121 -10.67 -0.49 -14.47
C LEU A 121 -10.75 -0.49 -12.92
N ILE A 122 -11.93 -0.74 -12.35
CA ILE A 122 -12.14 -0.84 -10.90
C ILE A 122 -11.27 -1.94 -10.29
N SER A 123 -11.22 -3.12 -10.92
CA SER A 123 -10.46 -4.26 -10.40
C SER A 123 -8.96 -3.95 -10.24
N GLY A 124 -8.38 -3.17 -11.17
CA GLY A 124 -6.99 -2.76 -11.01
C GLY A 124 -6.77 -1.64 -10.00
N ILE A 125 -7.75 -0.77 -9.74
CA ILE A 125 -7.64 0.14 -8.58
C ILE A 125 -7.56 -0.69 -7.31
N VAL A 126 -8.46 -1.65 -7.14
CA VAL A 126 -8.48 -2.53 -5.96
C VAL A 126 -7.14 -3.24 -5.81
N LEU A 127 -6.60 -3.80 -6.89
CA LEU A 127 -5.28 -4.43 -6.90
C LEU A 127 -4.16 -3.45 -6.48
N MET A 128 -4.15 -2.23 -7.02
CA MET A 128 -3.15 -1.21 -6.68
C MET A 128 -3.25 -0.76 -5.22
N VAL A 129 -4.46 -0.58 -4.70
CA VAL A 129 -4.68 -0.20 -3.30
C VAL A 129 -4.25 -1.33 -2.36
N TYR A 130 -4.60 -2.57 -2.68
CA TYR A 130 -4.17 -3.74 -1.93
C TYR A 130 -2.65 -3.87 -1.89
N LEU A 131 -1.98 -3.77 -3.05
CA LEU A 131 -0.52 -3.84 -3.13
C LEU A 131 0.16 -2.67 -2.40
N GLY A 132 -0.39 -1.45 -2.51
CA GLY A 132 0.11 -0.27 -1.80
C GLY A 132 -0.02 -0.40 -0.27
N ASN A 133 -1.15 -0.92 0.20
CA ASN A 133 -1.37 -1.19 1.61
C ASN A 133 -0.36 -2.21 2.16
N GLU A 134 -0.07 -3.25 1.40
CA GLU A 134 0.92 -4.27 1.77
C GLU A 134 2.34 -3.72 1.88
N VAL A 135 2.71 -2.74 1.05
CA VAL A 135 3.99 -2.03 1.16
C VAL A 135 4.00 -1.12 2.39
N ASN A 136 2.91 -0.39 2.65
CA ASN A 136 2.81 0.43 3.88
C ASN A 136 2.91 -0.44 5.14
N ALA A 137 2.21 -1.58 5.18
CA ALA A 137 2.29 -2.57 6.26
C ALA A 137 3.68 -3.19 6.41
N SER A 138 4.49 -3.24 5.34
CA SER A 138 5.87 -3.75 5.44
C SER A 138 6.77 -2.86 6.28
N VAL A 139 6.53 -1.54 6.27
CA VAL A 139 7.28 -0.59 7.12
C VAL A 139 6.98 -0.84 8.59
N GLU A 140 5.70 -1.02 8.94
CA GLU A 140 5.27 -1.37 10.31
C GLU A 140 5.89 -2.70 10.78
N ARG A 141 5.98 -3.69 9.88
CA ARG A 141 6.67 -4.96 10.17
C ARG A 141 8.16 -4.76 10.43
N HIS A 142 8.86 -3.92 9.66
CA HIS A 142 10.28 -3.62 9.91
C HIS A 142 10.47 -2.96 11.27
N ILE A 143 9.65 -1.96 11.60
CA ILE A 143 9.67 -1.28 12.90
C ILE A 143 9.50 -2.30 14.03
N TYR A 144 8.48 -3.16 13.94
CA TYR A 144 8.23 -4.20 14.93
C TYR A 144 9.43 -5.16 15.10
N LEU A 145 10.03 -5.61 13.99
CA LEU A 145 11.18 -6.51 14.03
C LEU A 145 12.41 -5.85 14.65
N LEU A 146 12.70 -4.58 14.32
CA LEU A 146 13.81 -3.84 14.92
C LEU A 146 13.62 -3.64 16.42
N PHE A 147 12.42 -3.24 16.87
CA PHE A 147 12.13 -3.11 18.31
C PHE A 147 12.22 -4.43 19.05
N ARG A 148 11.79 -5.53 18.43
CA ARG A 148 11.95 -6.87 18.99
C ARG A 148 13.42 -7.26 19.12
N GLN A 149 14.25 -6.98 18.12
CA GLN A 149 15.68 -7.29 18.19
C GLN A 149 16.37 -6.43 19.26
N ARG A 150 16.03 -5.14 19.34
CA ARG A 150 16.49 -4.25 20.41
C ARG A 150 16.11 -4.78 21.80
N SER A 151 14.87 -5.23 22.01
CA SER A 151 14.45 -5.76 23.32
C SER A 151 15.16 -7.05 23.69
N LEU A 152 15.45 -7.92 22.72
CA LEU A 152 16.27 -9.13 22.92
C LEU A 152 17.71 -8.77 23.30
N MET A 153 18.33 -7.81 22.62
CA MET A 153 19.70 -7.36 22.95
C MET A 153 19.77 -6.76 24.37
N LEU A 154 18.77 -5.96 24.76
CA LEU A 154 18.68 -5.43 26.13
C LEU A 154 18.49 -6.55 27.16
N ALA A 155 17.66 -7.55 26.88
CA ALA A 155 17.50 -8.70 27.78
C ALA A 155 18.79 -9.52 27.94
N LEU A 156 19.53 -9.73 26.85
CA LEU A 156 20.85 -10.38 26.88
C LEU A 156 21.87 -9.58 27.70
N ARG A 157 21.81 -8.24 27.65
CA ARG A 157 22.62 -7.36 28.47
C ARG A 157 22.35 -7.56 29.96
N PHE A 158 21.09 -7.52 30.39
CA PHE A 158 20.75 -7.70 31.81
C PHE A 158 21.18 -9.08 32.33
N ASN A 159 20.93 -10.13 31.55
CA ASN A 159 21.36 -11.49 31.89
C ASN A 159 22.89 -11.64 31.98
N LYS A 160 23.65 -10.92 31.15
CA LYS A 160 25.12 -10.89 31.23
C LYS A 160 25.60 -10.11 32.45
N ALA A 161 25.01 -8.96 32.75
CA ALA A 161 25.37 -8.15 33.91
C ALA A 161 25.24 -8.94 35.22
N GLU A 162 24.14 -9.68 35.40
CA GLU A 162 23.92 -10.56 36.57
C GLU A 162 24.96 -11.70 36.67
N ARG A 163 25.46 -12.20 35.54
CA ARG A 163 26.49 -13.25 35.51
C ARG A 163 27.90 -12.69 35.71
N CYS A 164 28.22 -11.53 35.14
CA CYS A 164 29.51 -10.86 35.27
C CYS A 164 29.72 -10.28 36.67
N GLU A 165 28.66 -9.85 37.37
CA GLU A 165 28.76 -9.47 38.79
C GLU A 165 29.30 -10.60 39.66
N LYS A 166 29.06 -11.86 39.27
CA LYS A 166 29.61 -13.06 39.93
C LYS A 166 31.05 -13.42 39.49
N LEU A 167 31.60 -12.78 38.46
CA LEU A 167 32.86 -13.16 37.77
C LEU A 167 33.86 -12.00 37.59
N ARG A 168 33.72 -10.93 38.39
CA ARG A 168 34.33 -9.58 38.35
C ARG A 168 35.87 -9.38 38.14
N ALA A 169 36.60 -10.21 37.38
CA ALA A 169 38.06 -10.07 37.26
C ALA A 169 38.64 -9.96 35.83
N VAL A 170 37.87 -10.00 34.74
CA VAL A 170 38.47 -9.87 33.39
C VAL A 170 37.76 -8.79 32.57
N GLN A 171 38.55 -7.77 32.24
CA GLN A 171 38.18 -6.48 31.69
C GLN A 171 37.71 -6.49 30.22
N SER A 172 36.84 -5.51 29.96
CA SER A 172 36.84 -4.59 28.81
C SER A 172 36.73 -5.16 27.40
N THR A 173 35.49 -5.48 27.00
CA THR A 173 35.04 -5.31 25.60
C THR A 173 33.51 -5.16 25.52
N GLU A 174 32.90 -4.38 26.45
CA GLU A 174 31.44 -4.27 26.57
C GLU A 174 30.80 -3.10 25.79
N MET A 175 31.59 -2.25 25.12
CA MET A 175 31.03 -1.10 24.38
C MET A 175 30.21 -1.38 23.10
N PRO A 176 30.36 -2.50 22.34
CA PRO A 176 29.69 -2.59 21.02
C PRO A 176 28.17 -2.79 21.11
N LEU A 177 27.64 -3.32 22.23
CA LEU A 177 26.23 -3.65 22.33
C LEU A 177 25.34 -2.42 22.56
N ASP A 178 25.82 -1.46 23.36
CA ASP A 178 25.08 -0.25 23.69
C ASP A 178 24.88 0.62 22.45
N GLU A 179 25.95 0.82 21.68
CA GLU A 179 25.90 1.52 20.39
C GLU A 179 24.94 0.84 19.40
N CYS A 180 24.95 -0.50 19.31
CA CYS A 180 23.99 -1.23 18.46
C CYS A 180 22.54 -1.01 18.91
N THR A 181 22.25 -1.06 20.22
CA THR A 181 20.89 -0.85 20.72
C THR A 181 20.38 0.57 20.50
N GLU A 182 21.26 1.56 20.62
CA GLU A 182 20.96 2.96 20.31
C GLU A 182 20.71 3.13 18.81
N MET A 183 21.57 2.55 17.97
CA MET A 183 21.43 2.61 16.51
C MET A 183 20.13 1.94 16.03
N LEU A 184 19.76 0.78 16.59
CA LEU A 184 18.48 0.11 16.30
C LEU A 184 17.28 0.96 16.75
N GLY A 185 17.40 1.65 17.89
CA GLY A 185 16.40 2.60 18.38
C GLY A 185 16.19 3.77 17.43
N ALA A 186 17.27 4.46 17.07
CA ALA A 186 17.26 5.57 16.13
C ALA A 186 16.73 5.15 14.75
N LEU A 187 17.10 3.96 14.28
CA LEU A 187 16.60 3.40 13.03
C LEU A 187 15.09 3.09 13.12
N GLY A 188 14.62 2.54 14.23
CA GLY A 188 13.19 2.32 14.47
C GLY A 188 12.38 3.62 14.43
N GLU A 189 12.89 4.69 15.05
CA GLU A 189 12.28 6.02 15.02
C GLU A 189 12.30 6.66 13.63
N GLU A 190 13.40 6.52 12.88
CA GLU A 190 13.50 6.95 11.49
C GLU A 190 12.45 6.26 10.61
N LEU A 191 12.26 4.95 10.80
CA LEU A 191 11.27 4.17 10.06
C LEU A 191 9.83 4.54 10.45
N ASP A 192 9.57 4.79 11.72
CA ASP A 192 8.28 5.25 12.20
C ASP A 192 7.94 6.64 11.63
N PHE A 193 8.92 7.55 11.62
CA PHE A 193 8.80 8.84 10.95
C PHE A 193 8.53 8.68 9.45
N GLU A 194 9.26 7.80 8.75
CA GLU A 194 9.02 7.52 7.33
C GLU A 194 7.59 6.99 7.09
N GLY A 195 7.13 6.04 7.90
CA GLY A 195 5.79 5.45 7.79
C GLY A 195 4.67 6.46 8.02
N LYS A 196 4.87 7.42 8.92
CA LYS A 196 3.89 8.47 9.25
C LYS A 196 3.92 9.64 8.26
N VAL A 197 5.10 10.10 7.88
CA VAL A 197 5.29 11.32 7.06
C VAL A 197 5.25 11.04 5.57
N ARG A 198 5.73 9.87 5.15
CA ARG A 198 5.84 9.50 3.73
C ARG A 198 5.18 8.15 3.42
N PRO A 199 3.92 7.91 3.83
CA PRO A 199 3.21 6.72 3.38
C PRO A 199 3.07 6.76 1.86
N LEU A 200 2.94 5.59 1.24
CA LEU A 200 2.46 5.55 -0.13
C LEU A 200 1.03 6.11 -0.15
N THR A 201 0.84 7.16 -0.94
CA THR A 201 -0.45 7.83 -1.07
C THR A 201 -0.99 7.74 -2.49
N LEU A 202 -2.32 7.76 -2.59
CA LEU A 202 -3.05 7.93 -3.84
C LEU A 202 -4.06 9.04 -3.63
N PHE A 203 -4.05 10.04 -4.53
CA PHE A 203 -4.86 11.26 -4.38
C PHE A 203 -4.67 11.97 -3.02
N GLY A 204 -3.46 11.90 -2.45
CA GLY A 204 -3.14 12.49 -1.14
C GLY A 204 -3.61 11.67 0.06
N LEU A 205 -4.33 10.56 -0.15
CA LEU A 205 -4.77 9.65 0.90
C LEU A 205 -3.83 8.46 1.01
N ARG A 206 -3.56 7.99 2.23
CA ARG A 206 -2.77 6.78 2.47
C ARG A 206 -3.40 5.58 1.74
N LEU A 207 -2.59 4.88 0.94
CA LEU A 207 -3.01 3.63 0.31
C LEU A 207 -3.32 2.59 1.40
N GLY A 208 -4.60 2.32 1.58
CA GLY A 208 -5.15 1.45 2.61
C GLY A 208 -6.62 1.17 2.38
N TRP A 209 -7.22 0.34 3.23
CA TRP A 209 -8.65 0.01 3.15
C TRP A 209 -9.57 1.23 3.27
N SER A 210 -9.12 2.28 3.95
CA SER A 210 -9.82 3.57 4.06
C SER A 210 -10.03 4.27 2.71
N LEU A 211 -9.10 4.09 1.76
CA LEU A 211 -9.24 4.63 0.41
C LEU A 211 -10.29 3.86 -0.40
N LEU A 212 -10.38 2.54 -0.22
CA LEU A 212 -11.42 1.73 -0.88
C LEU A 212 -12.81 2.11 -0.38
N SER A 213 -12.98 2.35 0.92
CA SER A 213 -14.25 2.88 1.42
C SER A 213 -14.57 4.24 0.80
N ALA A 214 -13.61 5.16 0.75
CA ALA A 214 -13.82 6.49 0.15
C ALA A 214 -14.19 6.41 -1.34
N LEU A 215 -13.54 5.51 -2.10
CA LEU A 215 -13.84 5.30 -3.51
C LEU A 215 -15.22 4.67 -3.74
N ASN A 216 -15.70 3.79 -2.85
CA ASN A 216 -17.03 3.18 -2.98
C ASN A 216 -18.16 4.17 -2.65
N PHE A 217 -17.92 5.17 -1.81
CA PHE A 217 -18.93 6.19 -1.49
C PHE A 217 -19.27 7.09 -2.67
N ILE A 218 -18.33 7.35 -3.58
CA ILE A 218 -18.53 8.30 -4.69
C ILE A 218 -19.56 7.76 -5.72
N PRO A 219 -19.44 6.53 -6.26
CA PRO A 219 -20.43 5.97 -7.18
C PRO A 219 -21.81 5.79 -6.53
N LEU A 220 -21.86 5.37 -5.26
CA LEU A 220 -23.11 5.23 -4.51
C LEU A 220 -23.81 6.60 -4.32
N GLY A 221 -23.05 7.65 -4.02
CA GLY A 221 -23.57 9.01 -3.94
C GLY A 221 -24.11 9.52 -5.28
N VAL A 222 -23.40 9.25 -6.38
CA VAL A 222 -23.87 9.62 -7.73
C VAL A 222 -25.10 8.81 -8.14
N ALA A 223 -25.13 7.50 -7.90
CA ALA A 223 -26.26 6.65 -8.24
C ALA A 223 -27.53 7.06 -7.47
N THR A 224 -27.40 7.34 -6.17
CA THR A 224 -28.54 7.75 -5.33
C THR A 224 -29.07 9.13 -5.71
N THR A 225 -28.20 10.08 -6.05
CA THR A 225 -28.62 11.42 -6.51
C THR A 225 -29.29 11.37 -7.88
N SER A 226 -28.75 10.59 -8.83
CA SER A 226 -29.38 10.38 -10.13
C SER A 226 -30.75 9.70 -10.01
N CYS A 227 -30.86 8.64 -9.20
CA CYS A 227 -32.13 7.93 -8.97
C CYS A 227 -33.21 8.84 -8.36
N ARG A 228 -32.83 9.70 -7.40
CA ARG A 228 -33.75 10.68 -6.80
C ARG A 228 -34.26 11.72 -7.82
N ARG A 229 -33.42 12.12 -8.79
CA ARG A 229 -33.80 13.07 -9.85
C ARG A 229 -34.82 12.45 -10.82
N TYR A 230 -34.63 11.20 -11.22
CA TYR A 230 -35.59 10.47 -12.05
C TYR A 230 -36.94 10.27 -11.35
N SER A 231 -36.92 9.98 -10.04
CA SER A 231 -38.16 9.84 -9.26
C SER A 231 -38.96 11.14 -9.20
N MET A 232 -38.31 12.31 -9.15
CA MET A 232 -39.03 13.60 -9.15
C MET A 232 -39.65 13.92 -10.51
N VAL A 233 -38.91 13.71 -11.61
CA VAL A 233 -39.44 13.93 -12.97
C VAL A 233 -40.63 13.02 -13.29
N ALA A 234 -40.62 11.78 -12.80
CA ALA A 234 -41.74 10.85 -12.97
C ALA A 234 -43.00 11.24 -12.16
N MET A 235 -42.82 11.95 -11.03
CA MET A 235 -43.95 12.46 -10.24
C MET A 235 -44.58 13.71 -10.86
N GLU A 236 -43.79 14.58 -11.49
CA GLU A 236 -44.32 15.76 -12.19
C GLU A 236 -45.15 15.34 -13.42
N SER A 237 -44.69 14.38 -14.22
CA SER A 237 -45.41 13.92 -15.42
C SER A 237 -46.75 13.21 -15.12
N THR A 238 -46.88 12.59 -13.94
CA THR A 238 -48.15 11.98 -13.50
C THR A 238 -49.14 13.01 -12.94
N SER A 239 -48.67 14.20 -12.53
CA SER A 239 -49.54 15.28 -12.06
C SER A 239 -50.17 16.09 -13.20
N GLU A 240 -49.49 16.24 -14.35
CA GLU A 240 -50.02 16.97 -15.51
C GLU A 240 -51.07 16.17 -16.33
N SER A 241 -51.25 14.89 -16.02
CA SER A 241 -52.19 14.00 -16.72
C SER A 241 -53.50 13.73 -15.96
N ALA A 242 -53.71 14.39 -14.82
CA ALA A 242 -54.93 14.34 -14.00
C ALA A 242 -55.66 15.69 -14.04
#